data_AF-A0A1Z9WEH5-F1
#
_entry.id   AF-A0A1Z9WEH5-F1
#
_cell.length_a   1.000
_cell.length_b   1.000
_cell.length_c   1.000
_cell.angle_alpha   90.00
_cell.angle_beta   90.00
_cell.angle_gamma   90.00
#
_symmetry.space_group_name_H-M   'P 1'
#
loop_
_entity.id
_entity.type
_entity.pdbx_description
1 polymer ?
#
loop_
_entity_poly.entity_id
_entity_poly.type
_entity_poly.pdbx_seq_one_letter_code
_entity_poly.pdbx_strand_id
1 'polypeptide(L)'
;MFSICRFWTSQGLDRDTKSNRQCAWTRICFDAFSIARSASIFCHHCTLCRCRFSVFRSIKARNTTRFGVCCVNIRPFRAQDQDAVINLWERAQLARPWNDPIEDIVRKVAYQPDLFVLGEYNNQLVATAMIEYDGHCGTLFYFAIDADYQGHGLGQKLLNYADCILTELGCPKLNILVRSENKEGAQFYTKAGFQQDLAASFGKRSIPNH
;
A
#
# COMPACT_ATOMS: atom_id res chain seq x y z
N MET A 1 -12.99 -8.80 -1.74
CA MET A 1 -12.75 -9.01 -0.30
C MET A 1 -12.18 -7.71 0.25
N PHE A 2 -12.60 -7.26 1.42
CA PHE A 2 -12.73 -5.82 1.70
C PHE A 2 -12.06 -5.46 3.03
N SER A 3 -11.18 -4.46 3.02
CA SER A 3 -10.49 -3.93 4.21
C SER A 3 -11.48 -3.21 5.16
N ILE A 4 -11.27 -3.31 6.48
CA ILE A 4 -12.06 -2.68 7.56
C ILE A 4 -11.12 -2.01 8.56
N CYS A 5 -11.41 -0.75 8.89
CA CYS A 5 -10.78 0.04 9.96
C CYS A 5 -11.94 0.69 10.73
N ARG A 6 -11.99 0.59 12.07
CA ARG A 6 -13.08 1.14 12.91
C ARG A 6 -12.53 1.88 14.14
N PHE A 7 -13.01 3.10 14.44
CA PHE A 7 -12.84 3.79 15.74
C PHE A 7 -14.03 4.71 16.13
N TRP A 8 -14.28 4.85 17.45
CA TRP A 8 -15.37 5.61 18.10
C TRP A 8 -14.92 6.97 18.68
N THR A 9 -15.75 8.01 18.44
CA THR A 9 -16.02 9.32 19.09
C THR A 9 -14.92 10.07 19.87
N SER A 10 -14.73 11.40 19.75
CA SER A 10 -15.73 12.43 20.09
C SER A 10 -15.40 13.87 19.61
N GLN A 11 -16.45 14.63 19.26
CA GLN A 11 -16.64 16.10 19.33
C GLN A 11 -15.88 17.05 18.38
N GLY A 12 -16.66 17.79 17.58
CA GLY A 12 -16.62 19.26 17.60
C GLY A 12 -16.13 20.02 16.36
N LEU A 13 -17.08 20.72 15.73
CA LEU A 13 -16.98 22.04 15.06
C LEU A 13 -16.64 22.14 13.56
N ASP A 14 -17.74 22.37 12.83
CA ASP A 14 -18.07 23.53 11.98
C ASP A 14 -17.48 23.71 10.57
N ARG A 15 -18.38 24.21 9.71
CA ARG A 15 -18.28 24.46 8.27
C ARG A 15 -17.60 25.81 8.02
N ASP A 16 -16.80 25.95 6.96
CA ASP A 16 -17.18 26.80 5.81
C ASP A 16 -16.12 26.92 4.68
N THR A 17 -16.66 26.87 3.46
CA THR A 17 -16.34 27.54 2.18
C THR A 17 -14.92 27.71 1.58
N LYS A 18 -14.81 27.19 0.35
CA LYS A 18 -14.33 27.80 -0.93
C LYS A 18 -12.92 28.43 -1.04
N SER A 19 -12.10 27.88 -1.95
CA SER A 19 -11.60 28.50 -3.21
C SER A 19 -10.35 27.75 -3.70
N ASN A 20 -10.43 27.03 -4.83
CA ASN A 20 -9.99 27.45 -6.16
C ASN A 20 -8.55 27.96 -6.26
N ARG A 21 -7.61 27.07 -6.62
CA ARG A 21 -6.44 27.41 -7.46
C ARG A 21 -6.08 26.24 -8.38
N GLN A 22 -6.30 26.50 -9.67
CA GLN A 22 -5.71 25.80 -10.80
C GLN A 22 -4.17 25.88 -10.73
N CYS A 23 -3.48 24.79 -11.02
CA CYS A 23 -2.16 24.81 -11.65
C CYS A 23 -2.10 23.71 -12.70
N ALA A 24 -2.20 24.13 -13.96
CA ALA A 24 -1.91 23.33 -15.14
C ALA A 24 -0.39 23.22 -15.32
N TRP A 25 0.11 22.01 -15.58
CA TRP A 25 1.33 21.80 -16.37
C TRP A 25 1.17 20.54 -17.21
N THR A 26 1.52 20.71 -18.48
CA THR A 26 1.20 19.90 -19.64
C THR A 26 2.23 18.80 -19.89
N ARG A 27 1.77 17.76 -20.62
CA ARG A 27 2.49 16.67 -21.29
C ARG A 27 3.81 17.06 -21.97
N ILE A 28 4.73 16.07 -22.03
CA ILE A 28 5.84 15.77 -22.99
C ILE A 28 6.73 14.75 -22.21
N CYS A 29 7.09 13.53 -22.62
CA CYS A 29 7.28 12.87 -23.91
C CYS A 29 7.11 11.34 -23.77
N PHE A 30 6.69 10.70 -24.85
CA PHE A 30 6.70 9.25 -25.11
C PHE A 30 7.99 8.90 -25.89
N ASP A 31 8.44 7.66 -25.70
CA ASP A 31 9.26 6.80 -26.57
C ASP A 31 10.80 6.74 -26.54
N ALA A 32 11.21 5.47 -26.45
CA ALA A 32 12.34 4.76 -27.04
C ALA A 32 13.71 4.83 -26.36
N PHE A 33 14.10 3.72 -25.71
CA PHE A 33 15.48 3.25 -25.79
C PHE A 33 15.54 1.73 -26.02
N SER A 34 16.10 1.38 -27.17
CA SER A 34 16.24 0.04 -27.73
C SER A 34 17.53 -0.67 -27.29
N ILE A 35 17.48 -1.99 -27.42
CA ILE A 35 18.57 -2.92 -27.74
C ILE A 35 19.59 -2.32 -28.73
N ALA A 36 20.90 -2.37 -28.42
CA ALA A 36 21.98 -2.69 -29.38
C ALA A 36 23.37 -2.81 -28.72
N ARG A 37 24.14 -3.77 -29.24
CA ARG A 37 25.50 -4.20 -28.86
C ARG A 37 26.59 -3.34 -29.52
N SER A 38 27.78 -3.39 -28.92
CA SER A 38 29.13 -3.32 -29.51
C SER A 38 29.51 -2.18 -30.46
N ALA A 39 30.38 -1.27 -29.99
CA ALA A 39 31.66 -0.92 -30.63
C ALA A 39 32.33 0.24 -29.88
N SER A 40 33.61 0.05 -29.54
CA SER A 40 34.47 1.03 -28.91
C SER A 40 34.78 2.19 -29.86
N ILE A 41 34.33 3.41 -29.52
CA ILE A 41 34.90 4.65 -30.05
C ILE A 41 35.05 5.62 -28.87
N PHE A 42 36.30 5.92 -28.54
CA PHE A 42 36.70 7.00 -27.66
C PHE A 42 36.29 8.34 -28.29
N CYS A 43 35.43 9.10 -27.62
CA CYS A 43 35.24 10.52 -27.92
C CYS A 43 35.55 11.33 -26.66
N HIS A 44 36.65 12.08 -26.73
CA HIS A 44 37.09 13.03 -25.72
C HIS A 44 36.14 14.25 -25.66
N HIS A 45 36.00 14.82 -24.47
CA HIS A 45 35.41 16.12 -24.18
C HIS A 45 33.87 16.24 -24.25
N CYS A 46 33.21 15.83 -23.15
CA CYS A 46 32.02 16.54 -22.68
C CYS A 46 32.06 16.62 -21.15
N THR A 47 32.69 17.68 -20.66
CA THR A 47 32.96 17.94 -19.25
C THR A 47 31.72 18.55 -18.57
N LEU A 48 30.56 17.90 -18.58
CA LEU A 48 29.36 18.41 -17.90
C LEU A 48 28.36 17.28 -17.53
N CYS A 49 28.81 16.29 -16.76
CA CYS A 49 27.88 15.50 -15.91
C CYS A 49 28.63 14.82 -14.76
N ARG A 50 29.01 15.60 -13.75
CA ARG A 50 29.42 15.06 -12.44
C ARG A 50 28.15 14.69 -11.66
N CYS A 51 27.52 13.57 -11.99
CA CYS A 51 26.66 12.88 -11.02
C CYS A 51 27.56 12.18 -10.00
N ARG A 52 28.02 12.98 -9.03
CA ARG A 52 28.81 12.50 -7.90
C ARG A 52 27.85 11.76 -6.96
N PHE A 53 27.93 10.43 -6.97
CA PHE A 53 27.50 9.60 -5.86
C PHE A 53 28.17 10.09 -4.57
N SER A 54 27.42 10.03 -3.46
CA SER A 54 27.76 10.49 -2.11
C SER A 54 27.50 11.98 -1.87
N VAL A 55 26.38 12.27 -1.19
CA VAL A 55 26.41 12.81 0.18
C VAL A 55 25.12 12.39 0.91
N PHE A 56 25.18 11.32 1.72
CA PHE A 56 24.28 11.18 2.87
C PHE A 56 24.64 12.31 3.85
N ARG A 57 23.89 13.40 3.83
CA ARG A 57 24.05 14.50 4.79
C ARG A 57 22.99 14.33 5.88
N SER A 58 23.50 14.01 7.07
CA SER A 58 22.79 13.94 8.34
C SER A 58 21.77 15.07 8.50
N ILE A 59 20.48 14.71 8.48
CA ILE A 59 19.42 15.58 8.96
C ILE A 59 19.45 15.47 10.48
N LYS A 60 19.91 16.53 11.16
CA LYS A 60 19.72 16.66 12.61
C LYS A 60 18.23 16.67 12.91
N ALA A 61 17.73 15.58 13.49
CA ALA A 61 16.39 15.49 14.04
C ALA A 61 16.22 16.56 15.12
N ARG A 62 15.22 17.44 14.95
CA ARG A 62 14.77 18.32 16.03
C ARG A 62 13.83 17.51 16.91
N ASN A 63 14.10 17.51 18.21
CA ASN A 63 13.26 16.94 19.24
C ASN A 63 11.91 17.66 19.27
N THR A 64 10.88 16.98 18.79
CA THR A 64 9.50 17.16 19.24
C THR A 64 9.02 15.82 19.75
N THR A 65 8.73 15.76 21.05
CA THR A 65 8.08 14.65 21.74
C THR A 65 6.71 14.40 21.11
N ARG A 66 6.65 13.46 20.16
CA ARG A 66 5.42 12.76 19.74
C ARG A 66 5.70 11.26 19.86
N PHE A 67 4.82 10.56 20.57
CA PHE A 67 4.87 9.13 20.82
C PHE A 67 5.26 8.35 19.57
N GLY A 68 6.35 7.59 19.69
CA GLY A 68 7.07 7.00 18.57
C GLY A 68 6.41 5.73 18.08
N VAL A 69 5.95 5.77 16.82
CA VAL A 69 5.87 4.61 15.92
C VAL A 69 6.62 4.95 14.62
N CYS A 70 7.81 5.54 14.77
CA CYS A 70 8.55 6.11 13.65
C CYS A 70 9.22 5.05 12.76
N CYS A 71 9.53 3.86 13.29
CA CYS A 71 10.23 2.79 12.58
C CYS A 71 9.38 1.51 12.50
N VAL A 72 8.31 1.54 11.69
CA VAL A 72 7.71 0.27 11.23
C VAL A 72 8.57 -0.29 10.11
N ASN A 73 9.00 -1.52 10.27
CA ASN A 73 9.70 -2.29 9.26
C ASN A 73 8.65 -2.98 8.37
N ILE A 74 8.66 -2.70 7.07
CA ILE A 74 7.80 -3.39 6.11
C ILE A 74 8.61 -4.51 5.47
N ARG A 75 8.12 -5.74 5.58
CA ARG A 75 8.82 -6.93 5.07
C ARG A 75 7.85 -7.96 4.47
N PRO A 76 8.32 -8.89 3.62
CA PRO A 76 7.51 -10.01 3.17
C PRO A 76 7.05 -10.91 4.33
N PHE A 77 5.91 -11.55 4.11
CA PHE A 77 5.39 -12.63 4.95
C PHE A 77 6.35 -13.83 4.99
N ARG A 78 6.38 -14.53 6.13
CA ARG A 78 7.09 -15.79 6.35
C ARG A 78 6.12 -16.78 6.98
N ALA A 79 6.34 -18.09 6.77
CA ALA A 79 5.45 -19.14 7.30
C ALA A 79 5.21 -19.03 8.82
N GLN A 80 6.23 -18.64 9.58
CA GLN A 80 6.14 -18.42 11.04
C GLN A 80 5.22 -17.26 11.45
N ASP A 81 4.83 -16.38 10.53
CA ASP A 81 3.95 -15.24 10.82
C ASP A 81 2.46 -15.63 10.75
N GLN A 82 2.11 -16.84 10.26
CA GLN A 82 0.74 -17.24 9.96
C GLN A 82 -0.23 -16.98 11.12
N ASP A 83 0.07 -17.48 12.31
CA ASP A 83 -0.81 -17.34 13.46
C ASP A 83 -0.96 -15.87 13.89
N ALA A 84 0.12 -15.08 13.83
CA ALA A 84 0.09 -13.67 14.16
C ALA A 84 -0.77 -12.87 13.15
N VAL A 85 -0.67 -13.22 11.86
CA VAL A 85 -1.47 -12.63 10.78
C VAL A 85 -2.95 -12.94 10.99
N ILE A 86 -3.30 -14.20 11.23
CA ILE A 86 -4.69 -14.63 11.46
C ILE A 86 -5.26 -13.88 12.68
N ASN A 87 -4.52 -13.84 13.79
CA ASN A 87 -4.91 -13.10 14.99
C ASN A 87 -5.11 -11.59 14.72
N LEU A 88 -4.28 -10.97 13.87
CA LEU A 88 -4.49 -9.57 13.47
C LEU A 88 -5.76 -9.42 12.63
N TRP A 89 -6.02 -10.32 11.68
CA TRP A 89 -7.21 -10.27 10.83
C TRP A 89 -8.51 -10.48 11.61
N GLU A 90 -8.51 -11.34 12.62
CA GLU A 90 -9.64 -11.53 13.51
C GLU A 90 -9.94 -10.26 14.32
N ARG A 91 -8.91 -9.67 14.95
CA ARG A 91 -9.06 -8.42 15.70
C ARG A 91 -9.48 -7.25 14.81
N ALA A 92 -8.98 -7.19 13.58
CA ALA A 92 -9.39 -6.23 12.56
C ALA A 92 -10.75 -6.57 11.92
N GLN A 93 -11.40 -7.66 12.32
CA GLN A 93 -12.70 -8.11 11.82
C GLN A 93 -12.72 -8.30 10.30
N LEU A 94 -11.61 -8.78 9.72
CA LEU A 94 -11.47 -9.11 8.31
C LEU A 94 -11.90 -10.54 8.00
N ALA A 95 -11.82 -11.44 8.99
CA ALA A 95 -12.26 -12.83 8.87
C ALA A 95 -13.75 -12.90 8.52
N ARG A 96 -14.13 -13.81 7.62
CA ARG A 96 -15.51 -14.04 7.21
C ARG A 96 -15.80 -15.52 7.17
N PRO A 97 -17.03 -15.97 7.49
CA PRO A 97 -17.36 -17.41 7.53
C PRO A 97 -17.10 -18.15 6.21
N TRP A 98 -17.09 -17.42 5.09
CA TRP A 98 -16.90 -17.98 3.75
C TRP A 98 -15.48 -17.89 3.21
N ASN A 99 -14.52 -17.40 4.00
CA ASN A 99 -13.11 -17.35 3.65
C ASN A 99 -12.30 -17.83 4.84
N ASP A 100 -11.78 -19.05 4.73
CA ASP A 100 -10.80 -19.57 5.67
C ASP A 100 -9.47 -18.80 5.50
N PRO A 101 -8.98 -18.11 6.55
CA PRO A 101 -7.77 -17.33 6.46
C PRO A 101 -6.52 -18.19 6.22
N ILE A 102 -6.50 -19.46 6.66
CA ILE A 102 -5.37 -20.38 6.40
C ILE A 102 -5.31 -20.67 4.90
N GLU A 103 -6.43 -21.04 4.30
CA GLU A 103 -6.53 -21.31 2.86
C GLU A 103 -6.18 -20.09 2.02
N ASP A 104 -6.60 -18.89 2.41
CA ASP A 104 -6.26 -17.66 1.70
C ASP A 104 -4.77 -17.32 1.82
N ILE A 105 -4.12 -17.59 2.95
CA ILE A 105 -2.67 -17.47 3.10
C ILE A 105 -1.97 -18.49 2.20
N VAL A 106 -2.39 -19.76 2.20
CA VAL A 106 -1.81 -20.81 1.35
C VAL A 106 -1.87 -20.42 -0.13
N ARG A 107 -3.04 -19.94 -0.60
CA ARG A 107 -3.21 -19.45 -1.98
C ARG A 107 -2.27 -18.28 -2.28
N LYS A 108 -2.15 -17.33 -1.36
CA LYS A 108 -1.29 -16.17 -1.56
C LYS A 108 0.19 -16.54 -1.58
N VAL A 109 0.63 -17.44 -0.72
CA VAL A 109 2.02 -17.92 -0.69
C VAL A 109 2.35 -18.69 -1.97
N ALA A 110 1.39 -19.43 -2.53
CA ALA A 110 1.54 -20.10 -3.82
C ALA A 110 1.54 -19.13 -5.01
N TYR A 111 0.96 -17.92 -4.87
CA TYR A 111 0.79 -16.96 -5.97
C TYR A 111 1.22 -15.52 -5.57
N GLN A 112 2.39 -15.12 -6.09
CA GLN A 112 3.04 -13.83 -5.82
C GLN A 112 3.33 -13.60 -4.32
N PRO A 113 4.10 -14.49 -3.66
CA PRO A 113 4.40 -14.40 -2.23
C PRO A 113 5.09 -13.07 -1.84
N ASP A 114 5.90 -12.51 -2.74
CA ASP A 114 6.61 -11.24 -2.52
C ASP A 114 5.67 -10.03 -2.35
N LEU A 115 4.42 -10.16 -2.83
CA LEU A 115 3.38 -9.14 -2.68
C LEU A 115 2.50 -9.33 -1.43
N PHE A 116 2.87 -10.26 -0.55
CA PHE A 116 2.26 -10.35 0.78
C PHE A 116 3.20 -9.74 1.82
N VAL A 117 2.85 -8.56 2.32
CA VAL A 117 3.73 -7.77 3.19
C VAL A 117 3.12 -7.49 4.55
N LEU A 118 4.01 -7.42 5.52
CA LEU A 118 3.74 -7.23 6.94
C LEU A 118 4.43 -5.95 7.42
N GLY A 119 3.76 -5.19 8.29
CA GLY A 119 4.36 -4.10 9.04
C GLY A 119 4.67 -4.55 10.46
N GLU A 120 5.93 -4.44 10.85
CA GLU A 120 6.44 -4.86 12.15
C GLU A 120 6.96 -3.66 12.94
N TYR A 121 6.58 -3.57 14.22
CA TYR A 121 7.07 -2.56 15.16
C TYR A 121 7.56 -3.25 16.43
N ASN A 122 8.81 -2.99 16.84
CA ASN A 122 9.43 -3.65 18.00
C ASN A 122 9.26 -5.19 18.01
N ASN A 123 9.48 -5.83 16.85
CA ASN A 123 9.30 -7.27 16.64
C ASN A 123 7.84 -7.78 16.79
N GLN A 124 6.86 -6.87 16.87
CA GLN A 124 5.44 -7.20 16.89
C GLN A 124 4.82 -6.93 15.52
N LEU A 125 4.03 -7.88 15.01
CA LEU A 125 3.20 -7.68 13.83
C LEU A 125 2.06 -6.70 14.14
N VAL A 126 2.03 -5.57 13.44
CA VAL A 126 1.03 -4.51 13.65
C VAL A 126 0.26 -4.14 12.37
N ALA A 127 0.66 -4.68 11.21
CA ALA A 127 -0.02 -4.40 9.96
C ALA A 127 0.15 -5.52 8.94
N THR A 128 -0.84 -5.70 8.05
CA THR A 128 -0.78 -6.61 6.90
C THR A 128 -1.29 -5.90 5.65
N ALA A 129 -0.73 -6.26 4.49
CA ALA A 129 -1.28 -5.94 3.18
C ALA A 129 -1.04 -7.11 2.23
N MET A 130 -2.11 -7.66 1.66
CA MET A 130 -2.04 -8.67 0.62
C MET A 130 -2.28 -8.00 -0.73
N ILE A 131 -1.21 -7.72 -1.46
CA ILE A 131 -1.25 -7.05 -2.76
C ILE A 131 -1.27 -8.14 -3.84
N GLU A 132 -1.99 -7.90 -4.91
CA GLU A 132 -2.01 -8.74 -6.10
C GLU A 132 -1.84 -7.87 -7.34
N TYR A 133 -1.14 -8.38 -8.35
CA TYR A 133 -1.12 -7.79 -9.68
C TYR A 133 -1.52 -8.85 -10.70
N ASP A 134 -2.57 -8.59 -11.48
CA ASP A 134 -3.11 -9.54 -12.47
C ASP A 134 -2.55 -9.33 -13.89
N GLY A 135 -1.60 -8.40 -14.06
CA GLY A 135 -1.06 -7.99 -15.36
C GLY A 135 -1.80 -6.80 -16.00
N HIS A 136 -2.91 -6.35 -15.41
CA HIS A 136 -3.65 -5.17 -15.85
C HIS A 136 -3.85 -4.14 -14.72
N CYS A 137 -4.23 -4.59 -13.54
CA CYS A 137 -4.45 -3.77 -12.36
C CYS A 137 -3.97 -4.49 -11.10
N GLY A 138 -3.57 -3.71 -10.11
CA GLY A 138 -3.32 -4.17 -8.77
C GLY A 138 -4.64 -4.31 -8.02
N THR A 139 -4.70 -5.24 -7.06
CA THR A 139 -5.78 -5.30 -6.07
C THR A 139 -5.20 -5.43 -4.67
N LEU A 140 -5.84 -4.77 -3.69
CA LEU A 140 -5.45 -4.85 -2.29
C LEU A 140 -6.49 -5.64 -1.47
N PHE A 141 -6.03 -6.72 -0.84
CA PHE A 141 -6.79 -7.57 0.07
C PHE A 141 -6.17 -7.55 1.47
N TYR A 142 -6.95 -7.99 2.45
CA TYR A 142 -6.48 -8.23 3.82
C TYR A 142 -5.61 -7.11 4.41
N PHE A 143 -5.95 -5.86 4.07
CA PHE A 143 -5.27 -4.67 4.56
C PHE A 143 -5.75 -4.37 5.97
N ALA A 144 -4.86 -4.49 6.95
CA ALA A 144 -5.15 -4.31 8.36
C ALA A 144 -4.06 -3.46 9.02
N ILE A 145 -4.47 -2.57 9.91
CA ILE A 145 -3.59 -1.94 10.90
C ILE A 145 -4.17 -2.28 12.26
N ASP A 146 -3.32 -2.79 13.16
CA ASP A 146 -3.66 -3.04 14.55
C ASP A 146 -4.26 -1.79 15.19
N ALA A 147 -5.38 -1.94 15.91
CA ALA A 147 -6.16 -0.83 16.46
C ALA A 147 -5.29 0.12 17.30
N ASP A 148 -4.40 -0.42 18.13
CA ASP A 148 -3.53 0.36 19.01
C ASP A 148 -2.47 1.17 18.24
N TYR A 149 -2.28 0.85 16.95
CA TYR A 149 -1.29 1.46 16.06
C TYR A 149 -1.92 2.31 14.95
N GLN A 150 -3.25 2.44 14.92
CA GLN A 150 -3.96 3.32 13.98
C GLN A 150 -3.74 4.81 14.32
N GLY A 151 -4.02 5.70 13.38
CA GLY A 151 -3.81 7.16 13.56
C GLY A 151 -2.35 7.62 13.48
N HIS A 152 -1.38 6.71 13.43
CA HIS A 152 0.05 7.00 13.36
C HIS A 152 0.63 7.01 11.93
N GLY A 153 -0.23 7.03 10.91
CA GLY A 153 0.17 7.08 9.50
C GLY A 153 0.66 5.75 8.91
N LEU A 154 0.56 4.63 9.64
CA LEU A 154 1.02 3.32 9.16
C LEU A 154 0.28 2.84 7.91
N GLY A 155 -1.03 3.05 7.84
CA GLY A 155 -1.81 2.71 6.65
C GLY A 155 -1.29 3.42 5.40
N GLN A 156 -0.97 4.72 5.51
CA GLN A 156 -0.39 5.47 4.39
C GLN A 156 0.99 4.93 3.99
N LYS A 157 1.83 4.55 4.97
CA LYS A 157 3.14 3.95 4.68
C LYS A 157 3.01 2.63 3.90
N LEU A 158 2.08 1.76 4.28
CA LEU A 158 1.84 0.50 3.56
C LEU A 158 1.25 0.73 2.16
N LEU A 159 0.34 1.71 2.00
CA LEU A 159 -0.18 2.06 0.68
C LEU A 159 0.91 2.60 -0.24
N ASN A 160 1.78 3.49 0.26
CA ASN A 160 2.92 3.97 -0.52
C ASN A 160 3.86 2.84 -0.92
N TYR A 161 4.09 1.87 -0.03
CA TYR A 161 4.86 0.68 -0.36
C TYR A 161 4.19 -0.13 -1.49
N ALA A 162 2.87 -0.32 -1.41
CA ALA A 162 2.10 -1.00 -2.44
C ALA A 162 2.17 -0.28 -3.79
N ASP A 163 2.05 1.05 -3.80
CA ASP A 163 2.16 1.85 -5.02
C ASP A 163 3.56 1.73 -5.63
N CYS A 164 4.62 1.79 -4.81
CA CYS A 164 5.99 1.62 -5.28
C CYS A 164 6.20 0.26 -5.96
N ILE A 165 5.86 -0.85 -5.29
CA ILE A 165 6.09 -2.19 -5.84
C ILE A 165 5.22 -2.47 -7.07
N LEU A 166 3.98 -1.97 -7.10
CA LEU A 166 3.10 -2.09 -8.27
C LEU A 166 3.63 -1.27 -9.45
N THR A 167 4.10 -0.05 -9.21
CA THR A 167 4.70 0.80 -10.26
C THR A 167 5.94 0.14 -10.87
N GLU A 168 6.80 -0.48 -10.05
CA GLU A 168 7.97 -1.23 -10.53
C GLU A 168 7.57 -2.43 -11.40
N LEU A 169 6.42 -3.06 -11.12
CA LEU A 169 5.84 -4.14 -11.94
C LEU A 169 5.10 -3.63 -13.19
N GLY A 170 5.06 -2.32 -13.43
CA GLY A 170 4.35 -1.71 -14.56
C GLY A 170 2.83 -1.68 -14.39
N CYS A 171 2.32 -1.86 -13.17
CA CYS A 171 0.89 -1.80 -12.89
C CYS A 171 0.38 -0.35 -12.94
N PRO A 172 -0.59 -0.03 -13.82
CA PRO A 172 -1.07 1.35 -14.01
C PRO A 172 -2.10 1.81 -12.97
N LYS A 173 -2.72 0.89 -12.22
CA LYS A 173 -3.84 1.21 -11.30
C LYS A 173 -3.96 0.19 -10.17
N LEU A 174 -4.17 0.65 -8.94
CA LEU A 174 -4.54 -0.18 -7.80
C LEU A 174 -6.05 -0.04 -7.50
N ASN A 175 -6.76 -1.16 -7.50
CA ASN A 175 -8.18 -1.24 -7.17
C ASN A 175 -8.39 -1.73 -5.73
N ILE A 176 -9.36 -1.13 -5.05
CA ILE A 176 -9.74 -1.52 -3.70
C ILE A 176 -11.25 -1.57 -3.65
N LEU A 177 -11.75 -2.73 -3.27
CA LEU A 177 -13.15 -2.91 -2.97
C LEU A 177 -13.34 -2.60 -1.47
N VAL A 178 -14.24 -1.66 -1.15
CA VAL A 178 -14.66 -1.32 0.24
C VAL A 178 -16.13 -1.71 0.47
N ARG A 179 -16.44 -2.42 1.57
CA ARG A 179 -17.83 -2.84 1.88
C ARG A 179 -18.66 -1.59 2.10
N SER A 180 -19.91 -1.61 1.67
CA SER A 180 -20.88 -0.52 1.90
C SER A 180 -21.00 -0.11 3.36
N GLU A 181 -20.88 -1.06 4.29
CA GLU A 181 -20.98 -0.80 5.72
C GLU A 181 -19.71 -0.16 6.30
N ASN A 182 -18.56 -0.30 5.62
CA ASN A 182 -17.29 0.21 6.08
C ASN A 182 -17.03 1.64 5.58
N LYS A 183 -17.78 2.58 6.15
CA LYS A 183 -17.66 4.01 5.82
C LYS A 183 -16.29 4.58 6.16
N GLU A 184 -15.66 4.10 7.22
CA GLU A 184 -14.35 4.57 7.68
C GLU A 184 -13.23 4.16 6.74
N GLY A 185 -13.21 2.91 6.28
CA GLY A 185 -12.28 2.48 5.24
C GLY A 185 -12.46 3.28 3.95
N ALA A 186 -13.71 3.54 3.54
CA ALA A 186 -13.97 4.35 2.35
C ALA A 186 -13.38 5.77 2.50
N GLN A 187 -13.60 6.41 3.65
CA GLN A 187 -13.01 7.72 3.96
C GLN A 187 -11.49 7.69 4.01
N PHE A 188 -10.89 6.63 4.57
CA PHE A 188 -9.45 6.44 4.59
C PHE A 188 -8.88 6.41 3.17
N TYR A 189 -9.43 5.58 2.28
CA TYR A 189 -8.96 5.49 0.90
C TYR A 189 -9.18 6.78 0.11
N THR A 190 -10.31 7.47 0.31
CA THR A 190 -10.53 8.79 -0.29
C THR A 190 -9.46 9.79 0.14
N LYS A 191 -9.11 9.84 1.44
CA LYS A 191 -8.01 10.69 1.93
C LYS A 191 -6.64 10.30 1.39
N ALA A 192 -6.44 9.02 1.11
CA ALA A 192 -5.23 8.49 0.49
C ALA A 192 -5.16 8.74 -1.04
N GLY A 193 -6.16 9.39 -1.63
CA GLY A 193 -6.18 9.76 -3.05
C GLY A 193 -6.94 8.81 -3.97
N PHE A 194 -7.55 7.76 -3.42
CA PHE A 194 -8.41 6.87 -4.21
C PHE A 194 -9.74 7.56 -4.55
N GLN A 195 -10.23 7.31 -5.76
CA GLN A 195 -11.52 7.78 -6.22
C GLN A 195 -12.47 6.59 -6.36
N GLN A 196 -13.74 6.81 -6.03
CA GLN A 196 -14.75 5.78 -6.24
C GLN A 196 -15.09 5.69 -7.73
N ASP A 197 -14.86 4.52 -8.33
CA ASP A 197 -15.29 4.24 -9.69
C ASP A 197 -16.82 4.10 -9.76
N LEU A 198 -17.42 4.57 -10.86
CA LEU A 198 -18.84 4.41 -11.16
C LEU A 198 -19.12 3.03 -11.78
N ALA A 199 -18.86 1.97 -11.01
CA ALA A 199 -19.03 0.58 -11.44
C ALA A 199 -19.70 -0.27 -10.34
N ALA A 200 -20.47 -1.28 -10.76
CA ALA A 200 -21.02 -2.27 -9.86
C ALA A 200 -20.06 -3.49 -9.74
N SER A 201 -19.83 -3.95 -8.51
CA SER A 201 -19.03 -5.16 -8.26
C SER A 201 -19.93 -6.39 -8.25
N PHE A 202 -19.65 -7.34 -9.14
CA PHE A 202 -20.32 -8.64 -9.17
C PHE A 202 -19.35 -9.75 -8.78
N GLY A 203 -19.84 -10.79 -8.12
CA GLY A 203 -19.04 -11.95 -7.73
C GLY A 203 -19.83 -13.23 -7.83
N LYS A 204 -19.17 -14.29 -8.30
CA LYS A 204 -19.70 -15.66 -8.32
C LYS A 204 -18.70 -16.56 -7.59
N ARG A 205 -19.17 -17.37 -6.65
CA ARG A 205 -18.34 -18.37 -5.97
C ARG A 205 -18.30 -19.64 -6.82
N SER A 206 -17.09 -20.06 -7.19
CA SER A 206 -16.88 -21.27 -7.99
C SER A 206 -16.49 -22.49 -7.14
N ILE A 207 -15.79 -22.26 -6.02
CA ILE A 207 -15.37 -23.31 -5.08
C ILE A 207 -16.18 -23.16 -3.79
N PRO A 208 -16.87 -24.20 -3.29
CA PRO A 208 -17.60 -24.17 -2.02
C PRO A 208 -16.68 -23.86 -0.83
N ASN A 209 -17.25 -23.34 0.26
CA ASN A 209 -16.53 -23.29 1.53
C ASN A 209 -16.57 -24.68 2.17
N HIS A 210 -15.53 -25.01 2.92
CA HIS A 210 -15.56 -26.14 3.86
C HIS A 210 -16.37 -25.77 5.11
#